data_AF-A0A661ANT3-F1
#
_entry.id   AF-A0A661ANT3-F1
#
_cell.length_a   1.000
_cell.length_b   1.000
_cell.length_c   1.000
_cell.angle_alpha   90.00
_cell.angle_beta   90.00
_cell.angle_gamma   90.00
#
_symmetry.space_group_name_H-M   'P 1'
#
loop_
_entity.id
_entity.type
_entity.pdbx_description
1 polymer ?
#
loop_
_entity_poly.entity_id
_entity_poly.type
_entity_poly.pdbx_seq_one_letter_code
_entity_poly.pdbx_strand_id
1 'polypeptide(L)'
;RVKPVLINKVLEKKGESPVKDAVPLWIVLKRPRIELRDLFEFIGEVPPEVALRVEIRAKYEGYIEREKRKAKELEKLEKIEIPEWVDYNDVKLMKIEARQKLAQAKPRTLGEAMRIPGVTPSDVMGLWIYIRRGNVSGVGSGKGGEEVREGREGKAT
;
A
#
# COMPACT_ATOMS: atom_id res chain seq x y z
N ARG A 1 -12.96 26.74 7.68
CA ARG A 1 -11.51 26.99 7.93
C ARG A 1 -11.42 28.15 8.91
N VAL A 2 -10.53 28.10 9.89
CA VAL A 2 -10.33 29.14 10.90
C VAL A 2 -9.15 30.02 10.51
N LYS A 3 -9.27 31.34 10.69
CA LYS A 3 -8.21 32.31 10.40
C LYS A 3 -7.14 32.27 11.52
N PRO A 4 -5.86 32.53 11.21
CA PRO A 4 -4.77 32.57 12.20
C PRO A 4 -5.08 33.45 13.41
N VAL A 5 -5.64 34.64 13.18
CA VAL A 5 -6.01 35.62 14.22
C VAL A 5 -6.91 35.03 15.30
N LEU A 6 -7.80 34.11 14.92
CA LEU A 6 -8.75 33.50 15.86
C LEU A 6 -8.14 32.31 16.61
N ILE A 7 -7.37 31.47 15.93
CA ILE A 7 -6.92 30.19 16.49
C ILE A 7 -5.55 30.27 17.19
N ASN A 8 -4.67 31.19 16.79
CA ASN A 8 -3.30 31.24 17.31
C ASN A 8 -3.27 31.50 18.82
N LYS A 9 -4.21 32.28 19.36
CA LYS A 9 -4.35 32.49 20.80
C LYS A 9 -4.58 31.18 21.56
N VAL A 10 -5.40 30.27 21.01
CA VAL A 10 -5.65 28.94 21.60
C VAL A 10 -4.41 28.07 21.48
N LEU A 11 -3.77 28.06 20.30
CA LEU A 11 -2.57 27.26 20.03
C LEU A 11 -1.42 27.62 20.97
N GLU A 12 -1.14 28.92 21.11
CA GLU A 12 -0.07 29.42 21.98
C GLU A 12 -0.32 29.06 23.45
N LYS A 13 -1.57 29.20 23.93
CA LYS A 13 -1.95 28.80 25.30
C LYS A 13 -1.73 27.30 25.55
N LYS A 14 -1.90 26.46 24.54
CA LYS A 14 -1.68 25.01 24.62
C LYS A 14 -0.23 24.61 24.30
N GLY A 15 0.66 25.57 24.01
CA GLY A 15 2.07 25.33 23.68
C GLY A 15 2.29 24.72 22.30
N GLU A 16 1.38 24.97 21.36
CA GLU A 16 1.43 24.51 19.97
C GLU A 16 1.89 25.64 19.05
N SER A 17 2.59 25.31 17.96
CA SER A 17 3.11 26.33 17.03
C SER A 17 1.98 27.07 16.29
N PRO A 18 2.03 28.40 16.14
CA PRO A 18 0.98 29.14 15.44
C PRO A 18 0.86 28.70 13.97
N VAL A 19 -0.32 28.90 13.38
CA VAL A 19 -0.54 28.72 11.94
C VAL A 19 -0.34 30.04 11.20
N LYS A 20 0.20 29.95 9.97
CA LYS A 20 0.44 31.11 9.10
C LYS A 20 -0.77 31.44 8.22
N ASP A 21 -1.47 30.41 7.76
CA ASP A 21 -2.61 30.52 6.85
C ASP A 21 -3.89 29.97 7.49
N ALA A 22 -5.03 30.25 6.85
CA ALA A 22 -6.31 29.71 7.30
C ALA A 22 -6.34 28.18 7.14
N VAL A 23 -6.56 27.45 8.24
CA VAL A 23 -6.55 25.98 8.29
C VAL A 23 -7.93 25.40 8.64
N PRO A 24 -8.27 24.17 8.24
CA PRO A 24 -9.42 23.48 8.81
C PRO A 24 -9.20 23.21 10.31
N LEU A 25 -10.25 23.37 11.14
CA LEU A 25 -10.20 23.02 12.57
C LEU A 25 -9.84 21.54 12.77
N TRP A 26 -10.24 20.68 11.83
CA TRP A 26 -9.84 19.28 11.80
C TRP A 26 -8.32 19.08 11.82
N ILE A 27 -7.56 19.91 11.11
CA ILE A 27 -6.09 19.85 11.10
C ILE A 27 -5.51 20.34 12.43
N VAL A 28 -6.15 21.32 13.06
CA VAL A 28 -5.75 21.81 14.39
C VAL A 28 -5.96 20.72 15.45
N LEU A 29 -7.08 20.01 15.39
CA LEU A 29 -7.43 18.93 16.32
C LEU A 29 -6.48 17.71 16.24
N LYS A 30 -5.75 17.56 15.13
CA LYS A 30 -4.71 16.52 14.99
C LYS A 30 -3.49 16.76 15.86
N ARG A 31 -3.33 17.96 16.42
CA ARG A 31 -2.17 18.32 17.24
C ARG A 31 -2.27 17.69 18.62
N PRO A 32 -1.14 17.19 19.18
CA PRO A 32 -1.17 16.37 20.38
C PRO A 32 -1.75 17.08 21.60
N ARG A 33 -1.51 18.39 21.74
CA ARG A 33 -1.96 19.16 22.91
C ARG A 33 -3.32 19.83 22.72
N ILE A 34 -4.00 19.61 21.59
CA ILE A 34 -5.33 20.16 21.33
C ILE A 34 -6.39 19.10 21.62
N GLU A 35 -7.40 19.50 22.40
CA GLU A 35 -8.62 18.75 22.66
C GLU A 35 -9.78 19.38 21.89
N LEU A 36 -10.85 18.62 21.63
CA LEU A 36 -12.01 19.18 20.93
C LEU A 36 -12.66 20.34 21.71
N ARG A 37 -12.60 20.26 23.05
CA ARG A 37 -13.14 21.29 23.96
C ARG A 37 -12.47 22.65 23.79
N ASP A 38 -11.19 22.67 23.43
CA ASP A 38 -10.47 23.92 23.14
C ASP A 38 -11.03 24.64 21.91
N LEU A 39 -11.83 23.95 21.08
CA LEU A 39 -12.40 24.46 19.85
C LEU A 39 -13.90 24.79 19.96
N PHE A 40 -14.52 24.62 21.13
CA PHE A 40 -15.97 24.83 21.31
C PHE A 40 -16.42 26.26 20.98
N GLU A 41 -15.55 27.26 21.12
CA GLU A 41 -15.82 28.63 20.66
C GLU A 41 -16.15 28.71 19.15
N PHE A 42 -15.66 27.76 18.35
CA PHE A 42 -15.84 27.76 16.90
C PHE A 42 -16.93 26.80 16.39
N ILE A 43 -17.26 25.76 17.17
CA ILE A 43 -18.15 24.68 16.74
C ILE A 43 -19.37 24.46 17.64
N GLY A 44 -19.44 25.16 18.77
CA GLY A 44 -20.42 24.90 19.83
C GLY A 44 -20.02 23.73 20.73
N GLU A 45 -20.65 23.65 21.90
CA GLU A 45 -20.45 22.53 22.81
C GLU A 45 -21.10 21.26 22.28
N VAL A 46 -20.47 20.12 22.53
CA VAL A 46 -21.00 18.79 22.19
C VAL A 46 -20.89 17.86 23.39
N PRO A 47 -21.74 16.81 23.47
CA PRO A 47 -21.65 15.84 24.55
C PRO A 47 -20.24 15.23 24.68
N PRO A 48 -19.76 14.94 25.91
CA PRO A 48 -18.41 14.43 26.13
C PRO A 48 -18.04 13.18 25.31
N GLU A 49 -19.00 12.26 25.12
CA GLU A 49 -18.79 11.04 24.33
C GLU A 49 -18.60 11.34 22.83
N VAL A 50 -19.32 12.34 22.31
CA VAL A 50 -19.15 12.81 20.93
C VAL A 50 -17.79 13.49 20.79
N ALA A 51 -17.42 14.33 21.76
CA ALA A 51 -16.12 15.00 21.75
C ALA A 51 -14.95 14.01 21.70
N LEU A 52 -14.99 13.00 22.57
CA LEU A 52 -13.98 11.95 22.63
C LEU A 52 -13.86 11.18 21.32
N ARG A 53 -14.99 10.76 20.73
CA ARG A 53 -14.98 10.02 19.45
C ARG A 53 -14.38 10.84 18.31
N VAL A 54 -14.76 12.11 18.22
CA VAL A 54 -14.23 13.02 17.19
C VAL A 54 -12.74 13.24 17.38
N GLU A 55 -12.28 13.44 18.61
CA GLU A 55 -10.87 13.62 18.93
C GLU A 55 -10.03 12.38 18.59
N ILE A 56 -10.48 11.19 19.00
CA ILE A 56 -9.84 9.92 18.63
C ILE A 56 -9.78 9.80 17.11
N ARG A 57 -10.89 10.05 16.41
CA ARG A 57 -10.91 9.95 14.95
C ARG A 57 -9.90 10.89 14.31
N ALA A 58 -9.86 12.15 14.72
CA ALA A 58 -8.91 13.13 14.16
C ALA A 58 -7.46 12.71 14.42
N LYS A 59 -7.13 12.28 15.65
CA LYS A 59 -5.75 11.90 16.03
C LYS A 59 -5.28 10.63 15.33
N TYR A 60 -6.16 9.66 15.07
CA TYR A 60 -5.77 8.34 14.58
C TYR A 60 -6.11 8.05 13.11
N GLU A 61 -6.96 8.83 12.44
CA GLU A 61 -7.39 8.52 11.06
C GLU A 61 -6.22 8.36 10.07
N GLY A 62 -5.16 9.16 10.20
CA GLY A 62 -4.01 9.10 9.30
C GLY A 62 -3.19 7.82 9.47
N TYR A 63 -3.11 7.33 10.70
CA TYR A 63 -2.45 6.07 11.01
C TYR A 63 -3.29 4.91 10.50
N ILE A 64 -4.59 4.92 10.78
CA ILE A 64 -5.53 3.89 10.33
C ILE A 64 -5.51 3.79 8.79
N GLU A 65 -5.56 4.92 8.09
CA GLU A 65 -5.53 4.94 6.63
C GLU A 65 -4.20 4.42 6.08
N ARG A 66 -3.09 4.77 6.73
CA ARG A 66 -1.76 4.27 6.36
C ARG A 66 -1.68 2.75 6.52
N GLU A 67 -2.16 2.21 7.64
CA GLU A 67 -2.15 0.76 7.88
C GLU A 67 -3.09 0.02 6.94
N LYS A 68 -4.28 0.55 6.65
CA LYS A 68 -5.19 0.00 5.64
C LYS A 68 -4.53 -0.06 4.26
N ARG A 69 -3.81 0.99 3.86
CA ARG A 69 -3.09 1.00 2.58
C ARG A 69 -2.01 -0.08 2.53
N LYS A 70 -1.23 -0.25 3.59
CA LYS A 70 -0.22 -1.32 3.70
C LYS A 70 -0.86 -2.71 3.61
N ALA A 71 -1.95 -2.93 4.33
CA ALA A 71 -2.69 -4.20 4.29
C ALA A 71 -3.18 -4.52 2.87
N LYS A 72 -3.71 -3.52 2.16
CA LYS A 72 -4.15 -3.66 0.77
C LYS A 72 -3.00 -3.95 -0.20
N GLU A 73 -1.83 -3.36 0.01
CA GLU A 73 -0.63 -3.67 -0.77
C GLU A 73 -0.17 -5.11 -0.54
N LEU A 74 -0.14 -5.58 0.72
CA LEU A 74 0.17 -6.98 1.05
C LEU A 74 -0.82 -7.95 0.41
N GLU A 75 -2.12 -7.67 0.48
CA GLU A 75 -3.15 -8.52 -0.14
C GLU A 75 -2.96 -8.67 -1.66
N LYS A 76 -2.47 -7.63 -2.33
CA LYS A 76 -2.12 -7.72 -3.76
C LYS A 76 -0.91 -8.61 -4.00
N LEU A 77 0.11 -8.53 -3.13
CA LEU A 77 1.32 -9.34 -3.26
C LEU A 77 1.06 -10.83 -2.99
N GLU A 78 0.13 -11.17 -2.10
CA GLU A 78 -0.30 -12.56 -1.88
C GLU A 78 -0.86 -13.23 -3.14
N LYS A 79 -1.45 -12.44 -4.04
CA LYS A 79 -2.06 -12.95 -5.28
C LYS A 79 -1.04 -13.10 -6.41
N ILE A 80 0.21 -12.68 -6.21
CA ILE A 80 1.25 -12.77 -7.24
C ILE A 80 2.13 -13.97 -6.90
N GLU A 81 1.94 -15.04 -7.67
CA GLU A 81 2.75 -16.25 -7.57
C GLU A 81 4.17 -16.01 -8.09
N ILE A 82 5.13 -16.66 -7.44
CA ILE A 82 6.51 -16.74 -7.89
C ILE A 82 6.61 -18.01 -8.74
N PRO A 83 6.89 -17.91 -10.05
CA PRO A 83 7.01 -19.09 -10.90
C PRO A 83 8.16 -20.00 -10.47
N GLU A 84 7.99 -21.31 -10.65
CA GLU A 84 9.00 -22.31 -10.26
C GLU A 84 10.33 -22.18 -11.02
N TRP A 85 10.32 -21.54 -12.19
CA TRP A 85 11.53 -21.31 -12.99
C TRP A 85 12.45 -20.20 -12.45
N VAL A 86 12.00 -19.43 -11.45
CA VAL A 86 12.78 -18.30 -10.93
C VAL A 86 14.01 -18.81 -10.17
N ASP A 87 15.20 -18.48 -10.68
CA ASP A 87 16.43 -18.50 -9.89
C ASP A 87 16.64 -17.14 -9.21
N TYR A 88 16.53 -17.11 -7.88
CA TYR A 88 16.72 -15.88 -7.11
C TYR A 88 18.13 -15.30 -7.25
N ASN A 89 19.15 -16.10 -7.59
CA ASN A 89 20.52 -15.63 -7.76
C ASN A 89 20.66 -14.70 -8.98
N ASP A 90 19.83 -14.91 -10.01
CA ASP A 90 19.82 -14.13 -11.25
C ASP A 90 19.13 -12.77 -11.11
N VAL A 91 18.40 -12.54 -10.02
CA VAL A 91 17.67 -11.29 -9.79
C VAL A 91 18.62 -10.20 -9.30
N LYS A 92 19.30 -9.54 -10.24
CA LYS A 92 20.33 -8.52 -9.98
C LYS A 92 19.85 -7.32 -9.14
N LEU A 93 18.55 -7.03 -9.14
CA LEU A 93 17.95 -5.92 -8.39
C LEU A 93 17.65 -6.22 -6.92
N MET A 94 18.03 -7.39 -6.41
CA MET A 94 17.93 -7.73 -4.99
C MET A 94 19.30 -7.71 -4.31
N LYS A 95 19.32 -7.40 -3.02
CA LYS A 95 20.51 -7.60 -2.17
C LYS A 95 20.89 -9.08 -2.11
N ILE A 96 22.19 -9.36 -1.97
CA ILE A 96 22.72 -10.73 -1.88
C ILE A 96 22.06 -11.48 -0.72
N GLU A 97 21.94 -10.85 0.45
CA GLU A 97 21.30 -11.43 1.64
C GLU A 97 19.83 -11.80 1.37
N ALA A 98 19.09 -10.95 0.66
CA ALA A 98 17.71 -11.22 0.28
C ALA A 98 17.62 -12.42 -0.68
N ARG A 99 18.50 -12.51 -1.68
CA ARG A 99 18.57 -13.68 -2.60
C ARG A 99 18.81 -14.98 -1.84
N GLN A 100 19.77 -14.98 -0.92
CA GLN A 100 20.10 -16.15 -0.10
C GLN A 100 18.91 -16.58 0.76
N LYS A 101 18.25 -15.64 1.42
CA LYS A 101 17.08 -15.90 2.26
C LYS A 101 15.90 -16.43 1.45
N LEU A 102 15.64 -15.84 0.28
CA LEU A 102 14.57 -16.28 -0.62
C LEU A 102 14.86 -17.66 -1.22
N ALA A 103 16.10 -17.94 -1.60
CA ALA A 103 16.50 -19.24 -2.11
C ALA A 103 16.36 -20.37 -1.08
N GLN A 104 16.57 -20.05 0.21
CA GLN A 104 16.36 -21.00 1.32
C GLN A 104 14.87 -21.18 1.63
N ALA A 105 14.11 -20.08 1.71
CA ALA A 105 12.70 -20.12 2.11
C ALA A 105 11.76 -20.60 0.99
N LYS A 106 12.13 -20.39 -0.29
CA LYS A 106 11.35 -20.71 -1.49
C LYS A 106 9.86 -20.32 -1.37
N PRO A 107 9.56 -19.02 -1.14
CA PRO A 107 8.18 -18.56 -1.02
C PRO A 107 7.41 -18.79 -2.32
N ARG A 108 6.10 -19.09 -2.19
CA ARG A 108 5.19 -19.33 -3.32
C ARG A 108 4.64 -18.04 -3.91
N THR A 109 4.57 -16.98 -3.10
CA THR A 109 4.01 -15.69 -3.50
C THR A 109 4.95 -14.54 -3.12
N LEU A 110 4.80 -13.39 -3.78
CA LEU A 110 5.51 -12.18 -3.37
C LEU A 110 5.10 -11.70 -1.97
N GLY A 111 3.88 -12.02 -1.53
CA GLY A 111 3.40 -11.73 -0.19
C GLY A 111 4.16 -12.51 0.89
N GLU A 112 4.36 -13.81 0.67
CA GLU A 112 5.22 -14.65 1.52
C GLU A 112 6.66 -14.15 1.54
N ALA A 113 7.21 -13.76 0.39
CA ALA A 113 8.56 -13.21 0.28
C ALA A 113 8.75 -11.97 1.18
N MET A 114 7.75 -11.09 1.25
CA MET A 114 7.76 -9.87 2.08
C MET A 114 7.78 -10.17 3.60
N ARG A 115 7.30 -11.34 4.03
CA ARG A 115 7.32 -11.72 5.46
C ARG A 115 8.67 -12.23 5.94
N ILE A 116 9.61 -12.51 5.03
CA ILE A 116 10.90 -13.08 5.39
C ILE A 116 11.78 -11.99 6.02
N PRO A 117 12.28 -12.19 7.25
CA PRO A 117 13.10 -11.19 7.94
C PRO A 117 14.33 -10.77 7.13
N GLY A 118 14.47 -9.47 6.88
CA GLY A 118 15.57 -8.88 6.11
C GLY A 118 15.35 -8.84 4.59
N VAL A 119 14.21 -9.32 4.09
CA VAL A 119 13.75 -9.01 2.74
C VAL A 119 13.02 -7.66 2.77
N THR A 120 13.43 -6.71 1.91
CA THR A 120 12.86 -5.37 1.88
C THR A 120 11.85 -5.19 0.74
N PRO A 121 10.98 -4.17 0.79
CA PRO A 121 10.08 -3.88 -0.33
C PRO A 121 10.79 -3.67 -1.67
N SER A 122 12.02 -3.13 -1.65
CA SER A 122 12.84 -2.97 -2.85
C SER A 122 13.27 -4.31 -3.44
N ASP A 123 13.57 -5.30 -2.60
CA ASP A 123 13.95 -6.65 -3.06
C ASP A 123 12.75 -7.35 -3.71
N VAL A 124 11.58 -7.30 -3.09
CA VAL A 124 10.33 -7.86 -3.65
C VAL A 124 9.97 -7.19 -4.97
N MET A 125 10.20 -5.87 -5.10
CA MET A 125 10.03 -5.15 -6.36
C MET A 125 11.01 -5.63 -7.44
N GLY A 126 12.28 -5.86 -7.08
CA GLY A 126 13.29 -6.41 -7.97
C GLY A 126 12.89 -7.80 -8.50
N LEU A 127 12.40 -8.66 -7.61
CA LEU A 127 11.86 -9.97 -7.96
C LEU A 127 10.63 -9.88 -8.87
N TRP A 128 9.68 -9.00 -8.57
CA TRP A 128 8.50 -8.79 -9.40
C TRP A 128 8.86 -8.32 -10.82
N ILE A 129 9.79 -7.37 -10.94
CA ILE A 129 10.28 -6.88 -12.24
C ILE A 129 10.94 -8.03 -13.02
N TYR A 130 11.73 -8.88 -12.36
CA TYR A 130 12.36 -10.04 -13.00
C TYR A 130 11.33 -11.03 -13.52
N ILE A 131 10.34 -11.40 -12.72
CA ILE A 131 9.22 -12.28 -13.12
C ILE A 131 8.50 -11.71 -14.34
N ARG A 132 8.18 -10.40 -14.31
CA ARG A 132 7.49 -9.75 -15.44
C ARG A 132 8.31 -9.74 -16.72
N ARG A 133 9.64 -9.59 -16.64
CA ARG A 133 10.54 -9.59 -17.80
C ARG A 133 10.69 -10.99 -18.40
N GLY A 134 10.79 -12.02 -17.57
CA GLY A 134 10.84 -13.42 -18.03
C GLY A 134 9.60 -13.83 -18.84
N ASN A 135 8.42 -13.27 -18.49
CA ASN A 135 7.19 -13.50 -19.25
C ASN A 135 7.17 -12.83 -20.64
N VAL A 136 7.96 -11.77 -20.89
CA VAL A 136 7.97 -11.09 -22.20
C VAL A 136 8.79 -11.88 -23.23
N SER A 137 9.77 -12.68 -22.79
CA SER A 137 10.59 -13.52 -23.65
C SER A 137 9.89 -14.80 -24.13
N GLY A 138 8.69 -15.10 -23.61
CA GLY A 138 7.91 -16.30 -23.92
C GLY A 138 6.87 -16.15 -25.04
N VAL A 139 6.71 -14.96 -25.64
CA VAL A 139 5.83 -14.78 -26.81
C VAL A 139 6.66 -14.94 -28.07
N GLY A 140 6.84 -16.20 -28.51
CA GLY A 140 7.51 -16.50 -29.78
C GLY A 140 8.11 -17.90 -29.92
N SER A 141 7.45 -18.96 -29.45
CA SER A 141 7.69 -20.35 -29.94
C SER A 141 6.60 -21.28 -29.44
N GLY A 142 5.38 -21.08 -29.94
CA GLY A 142 4.31 -22.07 -29.88
C GLY A 142 3.79 -22.27 -31.29
N LYS A 143 4.39 -23.21 -32.05
CA LYS A 143 3.72 -23.76 -33.22
C LYS A 143 2.50 -24.52 -32.70
N GLY A 144 1.33 -23.89 -32.81
CA GLY A 144 0.05 -24.56 -32.63
C GLY A 144 -0.11 -25.62 -33.71
N GLY A 145 -0.37 -26.85 -33.28
CA GLY A 145 -1.17 -27.75 -34.09
C GLY A 145 -2.63 -27.36 -33.93
N GLU A 146 -3.30 -27.11 -35.05
CA GLU A 146 -4.67 -27.53 -35.37
C GLU A 146 -5.13 -26.77 -36.62
N GLU A 147 -5.06 -27.42 -37.78
CA GLU A 147 -6.03 -27.19 -38.85
C GLU A 147 -6.82 -28.49 -39.00
N VAL A 148 -8.03 -28.48 -38.45
CA VAL A 148 -9.12 -29.40 -38.82
C VAL A 148 -10.23 -28.54 -39.40
N ARG A 149 -10.87 -29.08 -40.44
CA ARG A 149 -12.06 -28.64 -41.21
C ARG A 149 -11.65 -27.94 -42.51
N GLU A 150 -11.97 -28.49 -43.67
CA GLU A 150 -13.33 -28.68 -44.17
C GLU A 150 -13.47 -29.90 -45.08
N GLY A 151 -14.62 -30.58 -45.00
CA GLY A 151 -14.97 -31.66 -45.93
C GLY A 151 -15.71 -31.15 -47.17
N ARG A 152 -15.78 -32.00 -48.20
CA ARG A 152 -16.96 -32.21 -49.04
C ARG A 152 -16.78 -33.38 -50.01
N GLU A 153 -17.73 -34.30 -49.91
CA GLU A 153 -18.48 -34.93 -51.02
C GLU A 153 -17.75 -35.73 -52.12
N GLY A 154 -18.02 -37.04 -52.14
CA GLY A 154 -18.72 -37.68 -53.27
C GLY A 154 -17.88 -38.35 -54.37
N LYS A 155 -17.85 -39.68 -54.41
CA LYS A 155 -18.66 -40.53 -55.32
C LYS A 155 -18.12 -41.97 -55.38
N ALA A 156 -19.09 -42.87 -55.39
CA ALA A 156 -18.97 -44.27 -55.75
C ALA A 156 -18.25 -44.48 -57.08
N THR A 157 -17.40 -45.51 -57.17
CA THR A 157 -17.50 -46.59 -58.16
C THR A 157 -16.76 -47.81 -57.64
#